data_AF-A0AAE0SXB1-F1
#
_entry.id   AF-A0AAE0SXB1-F1
#
_cell.length_a   1.000
_cell.length_b   1.000
_cell.length_c   1.000
_cell.angle_alpha   90.00
_cell.angle_beta   90.00
_cell.angle_gamma   90.00
#
_symmetry.space_group_name_H-M   'P 1'
#
loop_
_entity.id
_entity.type
_entity.pdbx_description
1 polymer ?
#
loop_
_entity_poly.entity_id
_entity_poly.type
_entity_poly.pdbx_seq_one_letter_code
_entity_poly.pdbx_strand_id
1 'polypeptide(L)'
;MIFQRGSLILLLFPVYFVNADIFVNYSGFNIKVLEQSGKTVVGNVSNLDVDPNSVKLQFAEIKEKDSNGSEVGKSMIPPHTFSTFTKQSFSFSNTTNVTYQNITATMFNFTANLAPINATLRTSVYLFKEEGKVTDANETTNIKVGNVKFIINIMNWKFCGSSGGVNCKQGSTGEVGRYIDFSIVISGNRSASNATKETSDGDVYNLGGGAGIILSKKVKYDDRNWTNMTTGYPKMTTTGKHQMFTFRLENFNTSAQYSLTVAVGNFDGETGNRVGSKGTTVSTTVRGNGSTVGGNGTTGSGKDTTISNTIRNSSNTLSLSFLLTLLSICLFYFCST
;
A
#
# COMPACT_ATOMS: atom_id res chain seq x y z
N MET A 1 30.16 25.52 57.77
CA MET A 1 29.17 24.42 57.60
C MET A 1 28.10 24.93 56.65
N ILE A 2 28.20 24.61 55.35
CA ILE A 2 27.20 24.97 54.32
C ILE A 2 26.95 23.67 53.54
N PHE A 3 25.72 23.17 53.62
CA PHE A 3 25.26 21.96 52.92
C PHE A 3 24.81 22.35 51.51
N GLN A 4 25.53 21.88 50.49
CA GLN A 4 25.13 22.05 49.09
C GLN A 4 24.21 20.89 48.70
N ARG A 5 22.92 21.17 48.47
CA ARG A 5 21.94 20.18 48.01
C ARG A 5 22.12 19.93 46.51
N GLY A 6 22.69 18.77 46.16
CA GLY A 6 22.71 18.30 44.77
C GLY A 6 21.30 17.95 44.32
N SER A 7 20.78 18.67 43.31
CA SER A 7 19.54 18.30 42.62
C SER A 7 19.84 17.22 41.58
N LEU A 8 19.28 16.04 41.79
CA LEU A 8 19.30 14.94 40.82
C LEU A 8 18.29 15.26 39.70
N ILE A 9 18.78 15.70 38.54
CA ILE A 9 17.96 15.89 37.34
C ILE A 9 17.78 14.53 36.67
N LEU A 10 16.60 13.92 36.85
CA LEU A 10 16.21 12.69 36.16
C LEU A 10 15.86 13.03 34.70
N LEU A 11 16.78 12.80 33.78
CA LEU A 11 16.52 12.91 32.34
C LEU A 11 15.68 11.70 31.89
N LEU A 12 14.36 11.89 31.86
CA LEU A 12 13.43 10.95 31.23
C LEU A 12 13.58 11.05 29.71
N PHE A 13 14.36 10.15 29.11
CA PHE A 13 14.34 9.98 27.66
C PHE A 13 13.04 9.28 27.26
N PRO A 14 12.19 9.87 26.42
CA PRO A 14 11.01 9.19 25.91
C PRO A 14 11.45 7.96 25.09
N VAL A 15 11.02 6.78 25.54
CA VAL A 15 11.16 5.55 24.77
C VAL A 15 10.13 5.61 23.63
N TYR A 16 10.60 5.93 22.42
CA TYR A 16 9.76 5.83 21.22
C TYR A 16 9.65 4.36 20.81
N PHE A 17 8.48 3.77 21.00
CA PHE A 17 8.16 2.49 20.38
C PHE A 17 8.06 2.69 18.87
N VAL A 18 9.05 2.20 18.12
CA VAL A 18 8.97 2.11 16.66
C VAL A 18 8.16 0.86 16.34
N ASN A 19 6.98 1.01 15.75
CA ASN A 19 6.25 -0.14 15.23
C ASN A 19 7.04 -0.70 14.03
N ALA A 20 7.15 -2.03 13.91
CA ALA A 20 7.82 -2.64 12.78
C ALA A 20 6.90 -2.68 11.56
N ASP A 21 7.50 -2.72 10.35
CA ASP A 21 6.77 -3.05 9.12
C ASP A 21 5.99 -4.36 9.29
N ILE A 22 4.81 -4.47 8.66
CA ILE A 22 4.07 -5.73 8.61
C ILE A 22 4.36 -6.46 7.30
N PHE A 23 4.56 -7.77 7.41
CA PHE A 23 4.73 -8.68 6.28
C PHE A 23 3.71 -9.82 6.38
N VAL A 24 2.95 -10.04 5.30
CA VAL A 24 1.94 -11.10 5.21
C VAL A 24 2.25 -11.96 3.99
N ASN A 25 2.32 -13.27 4.20
CA ASN A 25 2.52 -14.26 3.13
C ASN A 25 1.37 -15.25 3.10
N TYR A 26 0.92 -15.60 1.89
CA TYR A 26 0.07 -16.75 1.65
C TYR A 26 0.33 -17.32 0.26
N SER A 27 0.67 -18.61 0.17
CA SER A 27 0.82 -19.33 -1.10
C SER A 27 1.72 -18.61 -2.13
N GLY A 28 2.81 -18.00 -1.65
CA GLY A 28 3.75 -17.24 -2.49
C GLY A 28 3.34 -15.80 -2.82
N PHE A 29 2.12 -15.38 -2.45
CA PHE A 29 1.71 -13.98 -2.49
C PHE A 29 2.17 -13.26 -1.22
N ASN A 30 2.77 -12.09 -1.38
CA ASN A 30 3.39 -11.33 -0.31
C ASN A 30 2.86 -9.90 -0.29
N ILE A 31 2.60 -9.41 0.92
CA ILE A 31 2.23 -8.02 1.20
C ILE A 31 3.22 -7.48 2.22
N LYS A 32 3.86 -6.35 1.91
CA LYS A 32 4.66 -5.57 2.86
C LYS A 32 4.04 -4.19 3.00
N VAL A 33 3.78 -3.73 4.23
CA VAL A 33 3.34 -2.35 4.50
C VAL A 33 4.36 -1.68 5.40
N LEU A 34 4.89 -0.55 4.95
CA LEU A 34 5.87 0.23 5.70
C LEU A 34 5.20 1.03 6.80
N GLU A 35 5.78 0.98 8.00
CA GLU A 35 5.26 1.71 9.17
C GLU A 35 5.27 3.23 8.97
N GLN A 36 6.38 3.76 8.44
CA GLN A 36 6.61 5.21 8.34
C GLN A 36 5.89 5.90 7.17
N SER A 37 5.07 5.18 6.41
CA SER A 37 4.36 5.77 5.27
C SER A 37 3.07 5.09 4.85
N GLY A 38 2.79 3.88 5.34
CA GLY A 38 1.70 3.05 4.83
C GLY A 38 1.95 2.57 3.39
N LYS A 39 3.15 2.82 2.83
CA LYS A 39 3.51 2.35 1.50
C LYS A 39 3.41 0.83 1.49
N THR A 40 2.60 0.33 0.56
CA THR A 40 2.32 -1.08 0.43
C THR A 40 2.96 -1.63 -0.83
N VAL A 41 3.58 -2.80 -0.74
CA VAL A 41 4.06 -3.57 -1.89
C VAL A 41 3.37 -4.91 -1.86
N VAL A 42 2.73 -5.27 -2.99
CA VAL A 42 2.10 -6.57 -3.21
C VAL A 42 2.85 -7.26 -4.34
N GLY A 43 3.23 -8.52 -4.14
CA GLY A 43 3.97 -9.29 -5.15
C GLY A 43 3.72 -10.79 -5.02
N ASN A 44 4.22 -11.56 -5.99
CA ASN A 44 4.09 -13.01 -6.03
C ASN A 44 5.44 -13.75 -5.90
N VAL A 45 6.46 -13.05 -5.39
CA VAL A 45 7.78 -13.60 -5.07
C VAL A 45 8.20 -13.19 -3.65
N SER A 46 9.12 -13.95 -3.05
CA SER A 46 9.56 -13.76 -1.67
C SER A 46 10.26 -12.41 -1.43
N ASN A 47 11.06 -11.95 -2.39
CA ASN A 47 11.75 -10.65 -2.30
C ASN A 47 11.01 -9.58 -3.13
N LEU A 48 10.17 -8.81 -2.46
CA LEU A 48 9.37 -7.74 -3.07
C LEU A 48 10.18 -6.55 -3.58
N ASP A 49 11.43 -6.36 -3.12
CA ASP A 49 12.25 -5.23 -3.54
C ASP A 49 12.79 -5.40 -4.97
N VAL A 50 12.88 -6.65 -5.44
CA VAL A 50 13.38 -7.01 -6.78
C VAL A 50 12.29 -7.57 -7.69
N ASP A 51 11.04 -7.65 -7.24
CA ASP A 51 9.92 -8.15 -8.04
C ASP A 51 9.51 -7.11 -9.11
N PRO A 52 9.81 -7.34 -10.40
CA PRO A 52 9.43 -6.41 -11.46
C PRO A 52 7.91 -6.36 -11.68
N ASN A 53 7.17 -7.36 -11.19
CA ASN A 53 5.72 -7.49 -11.33
C ASN A 53 4.97 -7.08 -10.06
N SER A 54 5.69 -6.59 -9.03
CA SER A 54 5.05 -6.08 -7.83
C SER A 54 4.21 -4.83 -8.11
N VAL A 55 3.13 -4.70 -7.36
CA VAL A 55 2.30 -3.50 -7.35
C VAL A 55 2.62 -2.71 -6.09
N LYS A 56 2.96 -1.44 -6.27
CA LYS A 56 3.31 -0.52 -5.19
C LYS A 56 2.21 0.52 -5.05
N LEU A 57 1.64 0.62 -3.85
CA LEU A 57 0.64 1.61 -3.46
C LEU A 57 1.28 2.59 -2.48
N GLN A 58 1.15 3.87 -2.74
CA GLN A 58 1.64 4.93 -1.87
C GLN A 58 0.56 5.99 -1.72
N PHE A 59 0.09 6.19 -0.50
CA PHE A 59 -0.77 7.33 -0.20
C PHE A 59 0.01 8.62 -0.46
N ALA A 60 -0.57 9.50 -1.28
CA ALA A 60 0.10 10.70 -1.75
C ALA A 60 -0.39 11.92 -0.97
N GLU A 61 -1.67 12.25 -1.11
CA GLU A 61 -2.22 13.48 -0.56
C GLU A 61 -3.73 13.37 -0.26
N ILE A 62 -4.19 14.23 0.65
CA ILE A 62 -5.59 14.52 0.94
C ILE A 62 -5.79 16.04 0.82
N LYS A 63 -6.68 16.47 -0.07
CA LYS A 63 -6.98 17.88 -0.30
C LYS A 63 -8.47 18.12 -0.12
N GLU A 64 -8.82 19.13 0.67
CA GLU A 64 -10.21 19.58 0.75
C GLU A 64 -10.52 20.56 -0.38
N LYS A 65 -11.71 20.42 -0.96
CA LYS A 65 -12.16 21.16 -2.14
C LYS A 65 -13.54 21.78 -1.90
N ASP A 66 -13.76 22.99 -2.40
CA ASP A 66 -15.09 23.61 -2.46
C ASP A 66 -15.99 22.99 -3.55
N SER A 67 -17.20 23.52 -3.72
CA SER A 67 -18.14 23.07 -4.76
C SER A 67 -17.66 23.29 -6.19
N ASN A 68 -16.71 24.20 -6.41
CA ASN A 68 -16.14 24.51 -7.72
C ASN A 68 -14.88 23.67 -8.03
N GLY A 69 -14.40 22.88 -7.07
CA GLY A 69 -13.18 22.08 -7.19
C GLY A 69 -11.89 22.86 -6.87
N SER A 70 -12.01 24.07 -6.31
CA SER A 70 -10.90 24.85 -5.77
C SER A 70 -10.50 24.31 -4.39
N GLU A 71 -9.22 24.33 -4.03
CA GLU A 71 -8.79 23.87 -2.71
C GLU A 71 -9.11 24.89 -1.63
N VAL A 72 -9.50 24.37 -0.45
CA VAL A 72 -9.82 25.17 0.74
C VAL A 72 -8.97 24.72 1.92
N GLY A 73 -8.85 25.57 2.94
CA GLY A 73 -8.15 25.27 4.19
C GLY A 73 -6.62 25.24 4.08
N LYS A 74 -6.06 25.59 2.91
CA LYS A 74 -4.62 25.59 2.64
C LYS A 74 -3.84 26.67 3.38
N SER A 75 -4.48 27.82 3.59
CA SER A 75 -3.87 28.97 4.28
C SER A 75 -3.93 28.86 5.80
N MET A 76 -4.57 27.81 6.34
CA MET A 76 -4.64 27.58 7.78
C MET A 76 -3.26 27.21 8.35
N ILE A 77 -3.06 27.54 9.62
CA ILE A 77 -1.90 27.07 10.40
C ILE A 77 -2.43 26.27 11.59
N PRO A 78 -2.24 24.94 11.60
CA PRO A 78 -1.73 24.13 10.49
C PRO A 78 -2.72 24.00 9.32
N PRO A 79 -2.25 23.64 8.11
CA PRO A 79 -3.10 23.56 6.93
C PRO A 79 -4.10 22.40 7.04
N HIS A 80 -5.32 22.61 6.55
CA HIS A 80 -6.39 21.61 6.49
C HIS A 80 -6.26 20.73 5.24
N THR A 81 -5.03 20.30 4.95
CA THR A 81 -4.66 19.39 3.86
C THR A 81 -3.52 18.49 4.33
N PHE A 82 -3.41 17.32 3.73
CA PHE A 82 -2.36 16.36 3.99
C PHE A 82 -1.54 16.18 2.71
N SER A 83 -0.34 16.74 2.63
CA SER A 83 0.43 16.80 1.38
C SER A 83 1.37 15.60 1.17
N THR A 84 1.64 14.82 2.22
CA THR A 84 2.50 13.64 2.14
C THR A 84 2.30 12.72 3.33
N PHE A 85 2.42 11.41 3.08
CA PHE A 85 2.42 10.37 4.11
C PHE A 85 3.82 9.93 4.54
N THR A 86 4.91 10.50 3.99
CA THR A 86 6.29 10.05 4.25
C THR A 86 6.73 10.16 5.72
N LYS A 87 6.04 10.96 6.53
CA LYS A 87 6.32 11.11 7.97
C LYS A 87 5.20 10.54 8.84
N GLN A 88 4.24 9.85 8.23
CA GLN A 88 3.08 9.33 8.92
C GLN A 88 3.40 7.93 9.46
N SER A 89 3.36 7.79 10.78
CA SER A 89 3.41 6.48 11.43
C SER A 89 2.05 5.79 11.32
N PHE A 90 2.09 4.49 11.01
CA PHE A 90 0.93 3.61 10.98
C PHE A 90 1.06 2.53 12.07
N SER A 91 -0.02 2.31 12.80
CA SER A 91 -0.16 1.16 13.69
C SER A 91 -0.81 -0.01 12.97
N PHE A 92 -0.41 -1.23 13.32
CA PHE A 92 -0.90 -2.46 12.70
C PHE A 92 -1.70 -3.30 13.70
N SER A 93 -2.79 -3.92 13.24
CA SER A 93 -3.42 -5.00 13.99
C SER A 93 -2.69 -6.32 13.74
N ASN A 94 -2.95 -7.30 14.61
CA ASN A 94 -2.58 -8.69 14.31
C ASN A 94 -3.27 -9.17 13.03
N THR A 95 -2.63 -10.08 12.32
CA THR A 95 -3.22 -10.80 11.20
C THR A 95 -4.19 -11.87 11.70
N THR A 96 -5.37 -11.96 11.11
CA THR A 96 -6.37 -12.97 11.46
C THR A 96 -6.90 -13.67 10.22
N ASN A 97 -7.31 -14.92 10.36
CA ASN A 97 -8.06 -15.62 9.32
C ASN A 97 -9.53 -15.24 9.46
N VAL A 98 -10.12 -14.77 8.37
CA VAL A 98 -11.51 -14.32 8.33
C VAL A 98 -12.19 -14.84 7.07
N THR A 99 -13.51 -14.69 7.04
CA THR A 99 -14.31 -14.89 5.84
C THR A 99 -14.90 -13.54 5.43
N TYR A 100 -14.67 -13.11 4.19
CA TYR A 100 -15.22 -11.90 3.60
C TYR A 100 -16.17 -12.30 2.48
N GLN A 101 -17.47 -12.05 2.66
CA GLN A 101 -18.53 -12.49 1.71
C GLN A 101 -18.42 -13.97 1.33
N ASN A 102 -18.24 -14.86 2.32
CA ASN A 102 -18.05 -16.31 2.14
C ASN A 102 -16.73 -16.74 1.46
N ILE A 103 -15.77 -15.82 1.31
CA ILE A 103 -14.44 -16.10 0.78
C ILE A 103 -13.39 -15.93 1.89
N THR A 104 -12.60 -16.96 2.13
CA THR A 104 -11.56 -17.03 3.13
C THR A 104 -10.42 -16.08 2.78
N ALA A 105 -9.96 -15.32 3.77
CA ALA A 105 -8.87 -14.36 3.62
C ALA A 105 -8.01 -14.28 4.89
N THR A 106 -6.75 -13.84 4.74
CA THR A 106 -6.01 -13.25 5.86
C THR A 106 -6.34 -11.75 5.89
N MET A 107 -6.73 -11.23 7.06
CA MET A 107 -7.04 -9.81 7.26
C MET A 107 -6.12 -9.17 8.29
N PHE A 108 -5.75 -7.91 8.04
CA PHE A 108 -5.19 -7.02 9.04
C PHE A 108 -5.61 -5.58 8.74
N ASN A 109 -5.48 -4.71 9.73
CA ASN A 109 -5.69 -3.28 9.59
C ASN A 109 -4.38 -2.54 9.77
N PHE A 110 -4.22 -1.44 9.04
CA PHE A 110 -3.22 -0.43 9.35
C PHE A 110 -3.87 0.95 9.44
N THR A 111 -3.48 1.72 10.46
CA THR A 111 -4.17 2.95 10.86
C THR A 111 -3.20 4.08 11.11
N ALA A 112 -3.50 5.26 10.59
CA ALA A 112 -2.79 6.50 10.86
C ALA A 112 -3.74 7.57 11.41
N ASN A 113 -3.26 8.33 12.38
CA ASN A 113 -3.89 9.59 12.79
C ASN A 113 -3.39 10.70 11.84
N LEU A 114 -4.32 11.37 11.17
CA LEU A 114 -4.05 12.49 10.30
C LEU A 114 -3.96 13.78 11.14
N ALA A 115 -2.89 13.89 11.92
CA ALA A 115 -2.57 15.12 12.61
C ALA A 115 -2.16 16.18 11.56
N PRO A 116 -2.65 17.42 11.69
CA PRO A 116 -3.36 18.01 12.83
C PRO A 116 -4.89 18.05 12.71
N ILE A 117 -5.45 17.47 11.66
CA ILE A 117 -6.89 17.50 11.33
C ILE A 117 -7.71 16.61 12.28
N ASN A 118 -7.05 15.80 13.11
CA ASN A 118 -7.66 14.84 14.04
C ASN A 118 -8.59 13.83 13.35
N ALA A 119 -8.37 13.61 12.06
CA ALA A 119 -9.01 12.55 11.29
C ALA A 119 -8.22 11.25 11.43
N THR A 120 -8.83 10.13 11.04
CA THR A 120 -8.18 8.82 11.05
C THR A 120 -8.26 8.20 9.67
N LEU A 121 -7.12 7.75 9.15
CA LEU A 121 -7.04 6.91 7.97
C LEU A 121 -6.86 5.46 8.41
N ARG A 122 -7.88 4.63 8.20
CA ARG A 122 -7.83 3.19 8.50
C ARG A 122 -8.01 2.39 7.23
N THR A 123 -7.07 1.50 6.94
CA THR A 123 -7.16 0.59 5.80
C THR A 123 -7.22 -0.85 6.28
N SER A 124 -8.29 -1.55 5.92
CA SER A 124 -8.41 -2.99 6.09
C SER A 124 -7.92 -3.69 4.83
N VAL A 125 -7.03 -4.66 4.99
CA VAL A 125 -6.44 -5.42 3.90
C VAL A 125 -6.89 -6.86 3.99
N TYR A 126 -7.39 -7.41 2.89
CA TYR A 126 -7.80 -8.80 2.76
C TYR A 126 -6.97 -9.48 1.68
N LEU A 127 -6.14 -10.46 2.07
CA LEU A 127 -5.43 -11.36 1.16
C LEU A 127 -6.28 -12.62 0.98
N PHE A 128 -6.93 -12.76 -0.17
CA PHE A 128 -7.85 -13.86 -0.44
C PHE A 128 -7.13 -15.19 -0.66
N LYS A 129 -7.67 -16.24 -0.04
CA LYS A 129 -7.12 -17.60 -0.04
C LYS A 129 -7.83 -18.55 -0.99
N GLU A 130 -9.01 -18.16 -1.45
CA GLU A 130 -9.84 -18.93 -2.38
C GLU A 130 -10.45 -18.00 -3.43
N GLU A 131 -10.91 -18.61 -4.51
CA GLU A 131 -11.62 -17.90 -5.57
C GLU A 131 -13.07 -17.63 -5.17
N GLY A 132 -13.65 -16.60 -5.73
CA GLY A 132 -15.06 -16.29 -5.50
C GLY A 132 -15.48 -14.99 -6.14
N LYS A 133 -16.63 -14.48 -5.70
CA LYS A 133 -17.16 -13.20 -6.16
C LYS A 133 -17.39 -12.28 -4.97
N VAL A 134 -16.80 -11.11 -5.03
CA VAL A 134 -17.07 -10.02 -4.08
C VAL A 134 -18.01 -9.04 -4.75
N THR A 135 -19.12 -8.72 -4.09
CA THR A 135 -20.04 -7.68 -4.57
C THR A 135 -20.08 -6.53 -3.58
N ASP A 136 -19.63 -5.36 -4.02
CA ASP A 136 -19.77 -4.11 -3.28
C ASP A 136 -20.86 -3.28 -3.95
N ALA A 137 -21.97 -3.08 -3.24
CA ALA A 137 -23.17 -2.48 -3.80
C ALA A 137 -23.74 -3.31 -4.97
N ASN A 138 -23.52 -2.83 -6.20
CA ASN A 138 -23.89 -3.48 -7.45
C ASN A 138 -22.67 -3.68 -8.36
N GLU A 139 -21.46 -3.56 -7.82
CA GLU A 139 -20.22 -3.89 -8.52
C GLU A 139 -19.70 -5.24 -8.05
N THR A 140 -19.72 -6.23 -8.93
CA THR A 140 -19.16 -7.55 -8.68
C THR A 140 -17.75 -7.65 -9.25
N THR A 141 -16.84 -8.25 -8.49
CA THR A 141 -15.46 -8.54 -8.89
C THR A 141 -15.18 -10.02 -8.69
N ASN A 142 -14.63 -10.66 -9.73
CA ASN A 142 -14.13 -12.03 -9.62
C ASN A 142 -12.79 -12.01 -8.87
N ILE A 143 -12.76 -12.68 -7.72
CA ILE A 143 -11.58 -12.81 -6.87
C ILE A 143 -10.87 -14.11 -7.22
N LYS A 144 -9.56 -14.02 -7.43
CA LYS A 144 -8.66 -15.17 -7.49
C LYS A 144 -7.83 -15.29 -6.22
N VAL A 145 -7.26 -16.47 -5.98
CA VAL A 145 -6.25 -16.67 -4.93
C VAL A 145 -5.13 -15.64 -5.07
N GLY A 146 -4.76 -15.01 -3.96
CA GLY A 146 -3.71 -14.00 -3.90
C GLY A 146 -4.16 -12.58 -4.26
N ASN A 147 -5.41 -12.39 -4.68
CA ASN A 147 -5.96 -11.03 -4.82
C ASN A 147 -5.98 -10.33 -3.45
N VAL A 148 -5.69 -9.03 -3.47
CA VAL A 148 -5.62 -8.22 -2.27
C VAL A 148 -6.63 -7.10 -2.35
N LYS A 149 -7.64 -7.13 -1.47
CA LYS A 149 -8.63 -6.04 -1.37
C LYS A 149 -8.24 -5.08 -0.25
N PHE A 150 -8.27 -3.80 -0.57
CA PHE A 150 -8.06 -2.69 0.36
C PHE A 150 -9.40 -2.00 0.57
N ILE A 151 -9.82 -1.86 1.82
CA ILE A 151 -10.98 -1.07 2.24
C ILE A 151 -10.44 0.12 3.03
N ILE A 152 -10.42 1.29 2.40
CA ILE A 152 -9.84 2.52 2.91
C ILE A 152 -10.95 3.37 3.52
N ASN A 153 -10.77 3.77 4.78
CA ASN A 153 -11.72 4.58 5.53
C ASN A 153 -11.04 5.86 5.98
N ILE A 154 -11.59 7.01 5.58
CA ILE A 154 -11.27 8.31 6.17
C ILE A 154 -12.38 8.61 7.17
N MET A 155 -12.02 8.78 8.44
CA MET A 155 -12.97 8.96 9.54
C MET A 155 -12.71 10.27 10.27
N ASN A 156 -13.78 10.83 10.85
CA ASN A 156 -13.72 12.01 11.72
C ASN A 156 -13.10 13.26 11.07
N TRP A 157 -13.14 13.36 9.74
CA TRP A 157 -12.71 14.58 9.05
C TRP A 157 -13.70 15.72 9.31
N LYS A 158 -13.19 16.87 9.74
CA LYS A 158 -14.01 18.05 10.08
C LYS A 158 -13.93 19.09 8.98
N PHE A 159 -14.86 19.06 8.03
CA PHE A 159 -14.85 19.95 6.87
C PHE A 159 -14.80 21.44 7.25
N CYS A 160 -14.13 22.22 6.40
CA CYS A 160 -14.11 23.67 6.41
C CYS A 160 -15.53 24.22 6.26
N GLY A 161 -15.94 25.10 7.18
CA GLY A 161 -17.19 25.86 7.09
C GLY A 161 -18.48 25.02 7.26
N SER A 162 -18.40 23.74 7.59
CA SER A 162 -19.57 22.91 7.90
C SER A 162 -20.02 23.09 9.36
N SER A 163 -21.29 22.79 9.64
CA SER A 163 -21.77 22.73 11.03
C SER A 163 -20.98 21.69 11.82
N GLY A 164 -20.36 22.09 12.94
CA GLY A 164 -19.46 21.24 13.72
C GLY A 164 -18.10 20.94 13.04
N GLY A 165 -17.77 21.68 11.98
CA GLY A 165 -16.51 21.62 11.24
C GLY A 165 -15.45 22.61 11.74
N VAL A 166 -14.47 22.89 10.89
CA VAL A 166 -13.38 23.85 11.16
C VAL A 166 -13.66 25.18 10.46
N ASN A 167 -13.40 26.30 11.13
CA ASN A 167 -13.50 27.62 10.51
C ASN A 167 -12.25 27.91 9.67
N CYS A 168 -12.30 27.56 8.39
CA CYS A 168 -11.22 27.84 7.44
C CYS A 168 -11.38 29.24 6.82
N LYS A 169 -10.26 29.93 6.63
CA LYS A 169 -10.23 31.25 6.00
C LYS A 169 -9.02 31.41 5.09
N GLN A 170 -9.22 32.12 3.99
CA GLN A 170 -8.16 32.69 3.17
C GLN A 170 -8.22 34.22 3.30
N GLY A 171 -7.32 34.79 4.11
CA GLY A 171 -7.40 36.19 4.52
C GLY A 171 -8.67 36.44 5.35
N SER A 172 -9.50 37.40 4.92
CA SER A 172 -10.78 37.71 5.56
C SER A 172 -11.96 36.85 5.07
N THR A 173 -11.77 36.06 4.01
CA THR A 173 -12.84 35.28 3.38
C THR A 173 -12.95 33.90 4.03
N GLY A 174 -14.16 33.54 4.48
CA GLY A 174 -14.46 32.19 4.96
C GLY A 174 -14.51 31.19 3.82
N GLU A 175 -13.98 29.99 4.04
CA GLU A 175 -13.95 28.91 3.05
C GLU A 175 -14.90 27.79 3.47
N VAL A 176 -15.55 27.16 2.49
CA VAL A 176 -16.47 26.04 2.70
C VAL A 176 -16.02 24.86 1.85
N GLY A 177 -15.76 23.72 2.50
CA GLY A 177 -15.41 22.49 1.82
C GLY A 177 -16.61 21.61 1.52
N ARG A 178 -16.60 21.04 0.32
CA ARG A 178 -17.64 20.14 -0.20
C ARG A 178 -17.12 18.74 -0.46
N TYR A 179 -15.84 18.60 -0.80
CA TYR A 179 -15.22 17.33 -1.14
C TYR A 179 -13.84 17.16 -0.51
N ILE A 180 -13.42 15.90 -0.37
CA ILE A 180 -12.04 15.50 -0.15
C ILE A 180 -11.55 14.78 -1.41
N ASP A 181 -10.47 15.27 -2.01
CA ASP A 181 -9.70 14.55 -3.01
C ASP A 181 -8.60 13.74 -2.29
N PHE A 182 -8.77 12.42 -2.21
CA PHE A 182 -7.76 11.50 -1.69
C PHE A 182 -7.01 10.85 -2.85
N SER A 183 -5.68 10.97 -2.86
CA SER A 183 -4.84 10.52 -3.96
C SER A 183 -3.89 9.41 -3.54
N ILE A 184 -3.82 8.37 -4.35
CA ILE A 184 -2.89 7.24 -4.21
C ILE A 184 -2.06 7.15 -5.48
N VAL A 185 -0.74 7.04 -5.33
CA VAL A 185 0.15 6.65 -6.43
C VAL A 185 0.17 5.13 -6.47
N ILE A 186 -0.18 4.58 -7.62
CA ILE A 186 -0.14 3.13 -7.87
C ILE A 186 0.77 2.87 -9.05
N SER A 187 1.71 1.95 -8.89
CA SER A 187 2.69 1.60 -9.93
C SER A 187 2.92 0.10 -10.00
N GLY A 188 3.23 -0.40 -11.19
CA GLY A 188 3.66 -1.77 -11.45
C GLY A 188 4.76 -1.81 -12.52
N ASN A 189 4.85 -2.91 -13.26
CA ASN A 189 5.86 -3.11 -14.30
C ASN A 189 5.78 -2.06 -15.44
N ARG A 190 4.57 -1.59 -15.74
CA ARG A 190 4.32 -0.48 -16.66
C ARG A 190 3.30 0.51 -16.10
N SER A 191 3.16 1.63 -16.80
CA SER A 191 2.05 2.55 -16.58
C SER A 191 0.71 1.85 -16.81
N ALA A 192 -0.19 2.01 -15.85
CA ALA A 192 -1.59 1.67 -15.90
C ALA A 192 -2.23 2.09 -17.21
N SER A 193 -2.94 1.14 -17.81
CA SER A 193 -3.74 1.32 -19.01
C SER A 193 -5.07 0.62 -18.82
N ASN A 194 -6.15 1.12 -19.43
CA ASN A 194 -7.46 0.50 -19.32
C ASN A 194 -7.40 -0.97 -19.75
N ALA A 195 -8.10 -1.83 -19.02
CA ALA A 195 -8.18 -3.27 -19.27
C ALA A 195 -9.63 -3.72 -19.52
N THR A 196 -9.83 -5.00 -19.84
CA THR A 196 -11.15 -5.60 -20.00
C THR A 196 -11.92 -5.60 -18.67
N LYS A 197 -13.22 -5.30 -18.74
CA LYS A 197 -14.14 -5.29 -17.59
C LYS A 197 -14.68 -6.67 -17.23
N GLU A 198 -14.27 -7.73 -17.92
CA GLU A 198 -14.74 -9.10 -17.64
C GLU A 198 -14.44 -9.58 -16.22
N THR A 199 -13.45 -8.94 -15.57
CA THR A 199 -13.05 -9.25 -14.19
C THR A 199 -13.82 -8.45 -13.13
N SER A 200 -14.46 -7.33 -13.50
CA SER A 200 -15.17 -6.45 -12.57
C SER A 200 -16.05 -5.40 -13.26
N ASP A 201 -17.18 -5.06 -12.62
CA ASP A 201 -18.00 -3.89 -13.00
C ASP A 201 -17.31 -2.53 -12.72
N GLY A 202 -16.24 -2.55 -11.93
CA GLY A 202 -15.39 -1.41 -11.62
C GLY A 202 -14.55 -0.91 -12.79
N ASP A 203 -13.63 0.01 -12.52
CA ASP A 203 -12.61 0.42 -13.50
C ASP A 203 -11.36 -0.44 -13.35
N VAL A 204 -10.99 -1.09 -14.44
CA VAL A 204 -9.92 -2.09 -14.46
C VAL A 204 -8.72 -1.50 -15.20
N TYR A 205 -7.55 -1.54 -14.57
CA TYR A 205 -6.29 -1.09 -15.16
C TYR A 205 -5.23 -2.19 -15.12
N ASN A 206 -4.57 -2.40 -16.26
CA ASN A 206 -3.45 -3.30 -16.40
C ASN A 206 -2.13 -2.58 -16.05
N LEU A 207 -1.38 -3.14 -15.11
CA LEU A 207 -0.08 -2.61 -14.63
C LEU A 207 1.13 -3.36 -15.22
N GLY A 208 0.91 -4.29 -16.15
CA GLY A 208 1.92 -5.15 -16.77
C GLY A 208 2.35 -6.32 -15.89
N GLY A 209 3.09 -7.27 -16.47
CA GLY A 209 3.65 -8.38 -15.68
C GLY A 209 2.60 -9.33 -15.07
N GLY A 210 1.40 -9.41 -15.66
CA GLY A 210 0.29 -10.15 -15.07
C GLY A 210 -0.28 -9.51 -13.80
N ALA A 211 -0.05 -8.20 -13.60
CA ALA A 211 -0.61 -7.42 -12.51
C ALA A 211 -1.65 -6.40 -13.01
N GLY A 212 -2.62 -6.11 -12.15
CA GLY A 212 -3.67 -5.13 -12.42
C GLY A 212 -4.35 -4.64 -11.16
N ILE A 213 -5.11 -3.57 -11.33
CA ILE A 213 -5.92 -2.98 -10.27
C ILE A 213 -7.36 -2.81 -10.72
N ILE A 214 -8.25 -2.96 -9.76
CA ILE A 214 -9.69 -2.79 -9.92
C ILE A 214 -10.11 -1.71 -8.93
N LEU A 215 -10.64 -0.61 -9.46
CA LEU A 215 -11.09 0.55 -8.71
C LEU A 215 -12.62 0.55 -8.71
N SER A 216 -13.22 0.62 -7.52
CA SER A 216 -14.67 0.75 -7.40
C SER A 216 -15.13 2.12 -7.93
N LYS A 217 -16.32 2.20 -8.51
CA LYS A 217 -16.98 3.50 -8.78
C LYS A 217 -17.88 3.91 -7.62
N LYS A 218 -17.82 3.18 -6.51
CA LYS A 218 -18.69 3.34 -5.36
C LYS A 218 -17.93 3.80 -4.14
N VAL A 219 -18.65 4.50 -3.29
CA VAL A 219 -18.19 5.01 -2.02
C VAL A 219 -19.32 4.85 -1.02
N LYS A 220 -18.99 4.50 0.22
CA LYS A 220 -19.95 4.35 1.31
C LYS A 220 -19.72 5.47 2.32
N TYR A 221 -20.75 6.25 2.64
CA TYR A 221 -20.67 7.36 3.59
C TYR A 221 -21.46 7.06 4.86
N ASP A 222 -20.87 7.35 6.02
CA ASP A 222 -21.52 7.29 7.33
C ASP A 222 -22.21 5.95 7.60
N ASP A 223 -21.58 4.85 7.16
CA ASP A 223 -22.13 3.50 7.23
C ASP A 223 -23.48 3.27 6.52
N ARG A 224 -23.91 4.21 5.67
CA ARG A 224 -25.13 4.13 4.84
C ARG A 224 -24.91 3.26 3.60
N ASN A 225 -25.88 3.29 2.68
CA ASN A 225 -25.76 2.61 1.40
C ASN A 225 -24.61 3.17 0.56
N TRP A 226 -24.00 2.31 -0.23
CA TRP A 226 -23.03 2.69 -1.25
C TRP A 226 -23.69 3.58 -2.31
N THR A 227 -23.01 4.65 -2.68
CA THR A 227 -23.43 5.59 -3.73
C THR A 227 -22.39 5.64 -4.83
N ASN A 228 -22.76 6.16 -6.01
CA ASN A 228 -21.77 6.49 -7.04
C ASN A 228 -20.81 7.55 -6.51
N MET A 229 -19.53 7.42 -6.86
CA MET A 229 -18.56 8.50 -6.71
C MET A 229 -18.93 9.66 -7.64
N THR A 230 -18.45 10.87 -7.32
CA THR A 230 -18.66 12.06 -8.18
C THR A 230 -18.21 11.76 -9.62
N THR A 231 -19.02 12.19 -10.59
CA THR A 231 -18.75 11.98 -12.02
C THR A 231 -17.32 12.39 -12.39
N GLY A 232 -16.63 11.53 -13.16
CA GLY A 232 -15.23 11.72 -13.53
C GLY A 232 -14.21 11.17 -12.52
N TYR A 233 -14.69 10.57 -11.43
CA TYR A 233 -13.87 9.87 -10.44
C TYR A 233 -14.27 8.38 -10.32
N PRO A 234 -13.34 7.46 -9.99
CA PRO A 234 -11.91 7.70 -9.72
C PRO A 234 -11.16 8.25 -10.94
N LYS A 235 -10.31 9.26 -10.71
CA LYS A 235 -9.59 9.97 -11.78
C LYS A 235 -8.14 9.55 -11.80
N MET A 236 -7.69 8.96 -12.91
CA MET A 236 -6.26 8.71 -13.15
C MET A 236 -5.63 9.94 -13.82
N THR A 237 -4.53 10.40 -13.25
CA THR A 237 -3.66 11.44 -13.85
C THR A 237 -2.23 10.92 -13.93
N THR A 238 -1.49 11.36 -14.94
CA THR A 238 -0.07 11.00 -15.10
C THR A 238 0.77 12.25 -14.92
N THR A 239 1.67 12.22 -13.94
CA THR A 239 2.62 13.30 -13.68
C THR A 239 4.03 12.73 -13.77
N GLY A 240 4.72 13.01 -14.88
CA GLY A 240 6.01 12.39 -15.19
C GLY A 240 5.87 10.87 -15.33
N LYS A 241 6.59 10.11 -14.50
CA LYS A 241 6.53 8.63 -14.47
C LYS A 241 5.52 8.06 -13.49
N HIS A 242 4.86 8.91 -12.70
CA HIS A 242 3.93 8.48 -11.66
C HIS A 242 2.49 8.61 -12.15
N GLN A 243 1.70 7.57 -11.90
CA GLN A 243 0.26 7.63 -12.08
C GLN A 243 -0.41 7.76 -10.73
N MET A 244 -1.21 8.81 -10.61
CA MET A 244 -1.94 9.16 -9.42
C MET A 244 -3.42 8.94 -9.67
N PHE A 245 -4.03 8.15 -8.79
CA PHE A 245 -5.45 7.86 -8.77
C PHE A 245 -6.08 8.70 -7.66
N THR A 246 -6.92 9.64 -8.04
CA THR A 246 -7.65 10.50 -7.11
C THR A 246 -9.07 10.00 -6.95
N PHE A 247 -9.52 9.93 -5.71
CA PHE A 247 -10.87 9.55 -5.29
C PHE A 247 -11.53 10.78 -4.67
N ARG A 248 -12.64 11.23 -5.24
CA ARG A 248 -13.39 12.39 -4.74
C ARG A 248 -14.48 11.92 -3.80
N LEU A 249 -14.35 12.29 -2.54
CA LEU A 249 -15.26 11.94 -1.47
C LEU A 249 -16.10 13.16 -1.11
N GLU A 250 -17.43 13.07 -1.22
CA GLU A 250 -18.34 14.10 -0.74
C GLU A 250 -18.24 14.33 0.77
N ASN A 251 -18.69 15.50 1.23
CA ASN A 251 -18.85 15.82 2.64
C ASN A 251 -19.66 14.73 3.39
N PHE A 252 -19.08 14.24 4.48
CA PHE A 252 -19.60 13.18 5.35
C PHE A 252 -19.46 13.56 6.82
N ASN A 253 -20.21 12.90 7.71
CA ASN A 253 -20.26 13.24 9.13
C ASN A 253 -19.29 12.40 9.98
N THR A 254 -19.22 11.09 9.69
CA THR A 254 -18.45 10.12 10.48
C THR A 254 -17.35 9.49 9.64
N SER A 255 -17.66 9.01 8.43
CA SER A 255 -16.67 8.36 7.58
C SER A 255 -17.03 8.32 6.10
N ALA A 256 -15.99 8.21 5.27
CA ALA A 256 -16.08 7.77 3.90
C ALA A 256 -15.22 6.53 3.70
N GLN A 257 -15.82 5.50 3.09
CA GLN A 257 -15.18 4.23 2.79
C GLN A 257 -15.11 4.03 1.27
N TYR A 258 -13.93 3.70 0.80
CA TYR A 258 -13.64 3.37 -0.59
C TYR A 258 -12.90 2.04 -0.68
N SER A 259 -13.08 1.29 -1.77
CA SER A 259 -12.38 0.02 -1.94
C SER A 259 -11.69 -0.11 -3.30
N LEU A 260 -10.56 -0.82 -3.29
CA LEU A 260 -9.85 -1.24 -4.48
C LEU A 260 -9.32 -2.67 -4.30
N THR A 261 -9.07 -3.34 -5.42
CA THR A 261 -8.47 -4.68 -5.43
C THR A 261 -7.23 -4.69 -6.31
N VAL A 262 -6.18 -5.35 -5.82
CA VAL A 262 -4.93 -5.58 -6.54
C VAL A 262 -4.84 -7.06 -6.90
N ALA A 263 -4.51 -7.34 -8.14
CA ALA A 263 -4.19 -8.68 -8.63
C ALA A 263 -2.71 -8.69 -9.08
N VAL A 264 -1.96 -9.70 -8.68
CA VAL A 264 -0.58 -9.94 -9.13
C VAL A 264 -0.44 -11.38 -9.59
N GLY A 265 0.30 -11.61 -10.67
CA GLY A 265 0.61 -12.94 -11.20
C GLY A 265 -0.52 -13.65 -11.95
N ASN A 266 -1.78 -13.24 -11.73
CA ASN A 266 -2.98 -13.92 -12.24
C ASN A 266 -4.00 -12.95 -12.87
N PHE A 267 -3.56 -11.77 -13.33
CA PHE A 267 -4.43 -10.75 -13.90
C PHE A 267 -4.65 -10.98 -15.42
N ASP A 268 -5.89 -11.25 -15.81
CA ASP A 268 -6.24 -11.60 -17.20
C ASP A 268 -6.62 -10.38 -18.07
N GLY A 269 -6.45 -9.15 -17.56
CA GLY A 269 -6.88 -7.93 -18.24
C GLY A 269 -5.94 -7.43 -19.35
N GLU A 270 -5.40 -8.32 -20.19
CA GLU A 270 -4.61 -7.90 -21.36
C GLU A 270 -5.50 -7.26 -22.42
N THR A 271 -5.15 -6.02 -22.83
CA THR A 271 -5.68 -5.41 -24.04
C THR A 271 -5.09 -6.13 -25.25
N GLY A 272 -5.93 -6.60 -26.16
CA GLY A 272 -5.58 -7.51 -27.26
C GLY A 272 -4.62 -6.95 -28.32
N ASN A 273 -3.37 -6.69 -27.95
CA ASN A 273 -2.25 -6.53 -28.86
C ASN A 273 -1.11 -7.49 -28.46
N ARG A 274 -1.27 -8.75 -28.84
CA ARG A 274 -0.19 -9.73 -28.86
C ARG A 274 0.80 -9.35 -29.97
N VAL A 275 1.84 -8.59 -29.63
CA VAL A 275 3.10 -8.65 -30.38
C VAL A 275 3.93 -9.77 -29.73
N GLY A 276 4.25 -10.78 -30.53
CA GLY A 276 4.65 -12.13 -30.10
C GLY A 276 5.68 -12.19 -28.99
N SER A 277 5.26 -12.72 -27.84
CA SER A 277 6.18 -13.35 -26.90
C SER A 277 6.54 -14.71 -27.47
N LYS A 278 7.83 -14.94 -27.76
CA LYS A 278 8.37 -16.27 -28.05
C LYS A 278 8.13 -17.13 -26.80
N GLY A 279 7.06 -17.92 -26.86
CA GLY A 279 6.80 -18.98 -25.90
C GLY A 279 7.92 -20.00 -25.99
N THR A 280 8.71 -20.13 -24.93
CA THR A 280 9.49 -21.34 -24.67
C THR A 280 8.48 -22.43 -24.28
N THR A 281 7.98 -23.14 -25.29
CA THR A 281 7.22 -24.37 -25.08
C THR A 281 8.20 -25.44 -24.62
N VAL A 282 8.27 -25.67 -23.31
CA VAL A 282 8.89 -26.88 -22.75
C VAL A 282 7.92 -28.03 -23.01
N SER A 283 8.10 -28.71 -24.14
CA SER A 283 7.44 -29.98 -24.43
C SER A 283 8.32 -31.11 -23.89
N THR A 284 7.99 -31.64 -22.72
CA THR A 284 8.58 -32.88 -22.20
C THR A 284 8.01 -34.06 -22.97
N THR A 285 8.69 -34.45 -24.04
CA THR A 285 8.44 -35.74 -24.70
C THR A 285 9.05 -36.85 -23.85
N VAL A 286 8.20 -37.65 -23.22
CA VAL A 286 8.57 -38.97 -22.67
C VAL A 286 8.87 -39.89 -23.86
N ARG A 287 10.11 -40.36 -23.99
CA ARG A 287 10.48 -41.40 -24.97
C ARG A 287 11.05 -42.61 -24.25
N GLY A 288 10.35 -43.73 -24.43
CA GLY A 288 10.73 -45.04 -23.93
C GLY A 288 11.93 -45.64 -24.67
N ASN A 289 12.49 -46.65 -24.01
CA ASN A 289 13.58 -47.51 -24.46
C ASN A 289 13.43 -48.01 -25.89
N GLY A 290 14.50 -47.85 -26.68
CA GLY A 290 14.65 -48.44 -28.00
C GLY A 290 16.07 -48.27 -28.50
N SER A 291 16.87 -49.31 -28.30
CA SER A 291 18.27 -49.47 -28.71
C SER A 291 18.43 -49.40 -30.24
N THR A 292 19.40 -48.59 -30.72
CA THR A 292 20.15 -48.87 -31.95
C THR A 292 21.51 -48.18 -31.94
N VAL A 293 22.49 -48.92 -32.45
CA VAL A 293 23.94 -48.75 -32.51
C VAL A 293 24.37 -47.82 -33.65
N GLY A 294 25.51 -47.13 -33.51
CA GLY A 294 26.34 -46.67 -34.64
C GLY A 294 26.93 -45.26 -34.48
N GLY A 295 28.22 -45.15 -34.14
CA GLY A 295 28.90 -43.88 -33.83
C GLY A 295 29.57 -43.17 -35.01
N ASN A 296 30.26 -42.05 -34.71
CA ASN A 296 31.72 -41.84 -34.90
C ASN A 296 32.11 -40.34 -34.68
N GLY A 297 33.13 -40.08 -33.85
CA GLY A 297 34.06 -38.90 -33.77
C GLY A 297 33.52 -37.45 -33.70
N THR A 298 34.14 -36.45 -33.06
CA THR A 298 35.40 -36.33 -32.31
C THR A 298 35.40 -35.00 -31.52
N THR A 299 35.83 -35.06 -30.26
CA THR A 299 36.43 -34.08 -29.33
C THR A 299 36.45 -32.55 -29.61
N GLY A 300 36.10 -31.77 -28.57
CA GLY A 300 36.53 -30.38 -28.39
C GLY A 300 36.00 -29.68 -27.12
N SER A 301 36.69 -29.86 -25.99
CA SER A 301 36.88 -28.98 -24.81
C SER A 301 35.86 -27.83 -24.57
N GLY A 302 35.10 -27.73 -23.48
CA GLY A 302 35.52 -27.91 -22.08
C GLY A 302 35.73 -26.54 -21.39
N LYS A 303 34.64 -25.88 -20.94
CA LYS A 303 34.66 -24.88 -19.84
C LYS A 303 33.31 -24.90 -19.11
N ASP A 304 33.21 -25.84 -18.18
CA ASP A 304 32.24 -25.79 -17.08
C ASP A 304 32.56 -24.58 -16.20
N THR A 305 31.62 -23.65 -16.08
CA THR A 305 31.67 -22.61 -15.05
C THR A 305 30.63 -22.97 -14.00
N THR A 306 31.07 -23.75 -13.01
CA THR A 306 30.32 -24.02 -11.78
C THR A 306 30.18 -22.72 -11.00
N ILE A 307 29.01 -22.08 -11.05
CA ILE A 307 28.67 -20.98 -10.15
C ILE A 307 28.15 -21.60 -8.85
N SER A 308 29.08 -21.83 -7.91
CA SER A 308 28.74 -22.11 -6.51
C SER A 308 28.24 -20.82 -5.85
N ASN A 309 26.93 -20.69 -5.69
CA ASN A 309 26.36 -19.63 -4.86
C ASN A 309 26.51 -20.00 -3.38
N THR A 310 27.57 -19.47 -2.75
CA THR A 310 27.67 -19.40 -1.28
C THR A 310 26.64 -18.40 -0.76
N ILE A 311 25.57 -18.92 -0.15
CA ILE A 311 24.58 -18.12 0.57
C ILE A 311 25.25 -17.56 1.83
N ARG A 312 25.55 -16.25 1.84
CA ARG A 312 25.84 -15.52 3.08
C ARG A 312 24.49 -15.07 3.68
N ASN A 313 24.04 -15.79 4.69
CA ASN A 313 23.03 -15.28 5.62
C ASN A 313 23.67 -14.15 6.44
N SER A 314 23.38 -12.89 6.09
CA SER A 314 23.63 -11.77 6.99
C SER A 314 22.40 -11.56 7.87
N SER A 315 22.37 -12.27 9.00
CA SER A 315 21.51 -11.95 10.11
C SER A 315 21.97 -10.60 10.67
N ASN A 316 21.23 -9.52 10.43
CA ASN A 316 21.45 -8.26 11.14
C ASN A 316 20.91 -8.41 12.56
N THR A 317 21.68 -9.04 13.44
CA THR A 317 21.51 -8.89 14.88
C THR A 317 22.15 -7.55 15.25
N LEU A 318 21.34 -6.59 15.66
CA LEU A 318 21.83 -5.41 16.38
C LEU A 318 22.52 -5.93 17.64
N SER A 319 23.85 -5.85 17.65
CA SER A 319 24.67 -6.24 18.79
C SER A 319 24.27 -5.42 20.01
N LEU A 320 24.01 -6.10 21.12
CA LEU A 320 23.78 -5.55 22.45
C LEU A 320 24.91 -4.59 22.89
N SER A 321 26.06 -4.61 22.22
CA SER A 321 27.18 -3.70 22.46
C SER A 321 26.91 -2.23 22.08
N PHE A 322 25.96 -1.95 21.17
CA PHE A 322 25.64 -0.56 20.79
C PHE A 322 24.78 0.17 21.83
N LEU A 323 23.97 -0.57 22.62
CA LEU A 323 23.20 0.02 23.71
C LEU A 323 24.06 0.35 24.95
N LEU A 324 25.14 -0.40 25.20
CA LEU A 324 26.04 -0.11 26.32
C LEU A 324 26.96 1.11 26.07
N THR A 325 27.31 1.40 24.81
CA THR A 325 28.12 2.59 24.49
C THR A 325 27.37 3.90 24.70
N LEU A 326 26.05 3.94 24.49
CA LEU A 326 25.24 5.13 24.79
C LEU A 326 25.05 5.35 26.30
N LEU A 327 25.04 4.28 27.10
CA LEU A 327 25.03 4.39 28.57
C LEU A 327 26.38 4.89 29.15
N SER A 328 27.50 4.55 28.52
CA SER A 328 28.84 4.96 28.97
C SER A 328 29.15 6.44 28.69
N ILE A 329 28.57 7.04 27.65
CA ILE A 329 28.76 8.48 27.35
C ILE A 329 28.01 9.37 28.35
N CYS A 330 26.86 8.91 28.87
CA CYS A 330 26.14 9.61 29.94
C CYS A 330 26.86 9.56 31.30
N LEU A 331 27.69 8.55 31.58
CA LEU A 331 28.45 8.47 32.83
C LEU A 331 29.72 9.34 32.84
N PHE A 332 30.29 9.69 31.68
CA PHE A 332 31.49 10.54 31.64
C PHE A 332 31.22 12.05 31.83
N TYR A 333 30.00 12.51 31.55
CA TYR A 333 29.64 13.93 31.73
C TYR A 333 29.29 14.33 33.18
N PHE A 334 29.16 13.37 34.10
CA PHE A 334 28.82 13.63 35.51
C PHE A 334 30.01 13.60 36.48
N CYS A 335 31.25 13.49 35.99
CA CYS A 335 32.46 13.46 36.83
C CYS A 335 33.45 14.61 36.56
N SER A 336 33.01 15.71 35.95
CA SER A 336 33.83 16.93 35.83
C SER A 336 32.98 18.19 35.90
N THR A 337 32.47 18.46 37.10
CA THR A 337 32.33 19.79 37.74
C THR A 337 31.87 19.59 39.17
#